data_AF-J9E6J1-F1
#
_entry.id   AF-J9E6J1-F1
#
_cell.length_a   1.000
_cell.length_b   1.000
_cell.length_c   1.000
_cell.angle_alpha   90.00
_cell.angle_beta   90.00
_cell.angle_gamma   90.00
#
_symmetry.space_group_name_H-M   'P 1'
#
loop_
_entity.id
_entity.type
_entity.pdbx_description
1 polymer ?
#
loop_
_entity_poly.entity_id
_entity_poly.type
_entity_poly.pdbx_seq_one_letter_code
_entity_poly.pdbx_strand_id
1 'polypeptide(L)'
;MLPITNRLQQQNAVNEKHKHKQKNAIDQLLSLRKETEKLLAVESVDEMILSAKKDYERAKKEHSEWEERLNAARTEHNLLEEKLAAADQEFTSMENENSAVKREYLEWNRKEEELDRQKSVLNNKIAEIDSSMRAVTESIDAKQQPFRKKFIVLKGNGREMKCDEAWQWYESQKEKFRHPVFVPLLCMSLVSDDAAVYLENIIARRDLLMFIFRCKEDELLLTDKRHPWKINSCIMSNDEIARFQKQKAIPAHLSSLGFTCMASDLYTAPDPVKAYLNSVAS
;
A
#
# COMPACT_ATOMS: atom_id res chain seq x y z
N MET A 1 86.62 61.70 134.89
CA MET A 1 86.84 62.40 133.62
C MET A 1 86.38 61.50 132.47
N LEU A 2 85.73 62.10 131.47
CA LEU A 2 85.37 61.68 130.10
C LEU A 2 86.55 61.02 129.32
N PRO A 3 86.42 60.46 128.07
CA PRO A 3 85.55 60.89 126.95
C PRO A 3 84.98 59.80 125.97
N ILE A 4 83.80 59.98 125.37
CA ILE A 4 83.47 60.60 124.05
C ILE A 4 84.15 59.92 122.85
N THR A 5 83.65 58.74 122.46
CA THR A 5 83.63 58.15 121.11
C THR A 5 82.66 56.97 121.23
N ASN A 6 81.69 56.71 120.37
CA ASN A 6 81.41 57.29 119.09
C ASN A 6 79.93 57.01 118.79
N ARG A 7 79.07 57.96 119.18
CA ARG A 7 77.63 58.05 118.90
C ARG A 7 77.26 57.85 117.41
N LEU A 8 78.23 57.82 116.49
CA LEU A 8 78.03 57.64 115.04
C LEU A 8 77.59 56.23 114.63
N GLN A 9 77.93 55.16 115.37
CA GLN A 9 77.52 53.80 114.99
C GLN A 9 76.07 53.47 115.34
N GLN A 10 75.53 54.03 116.43
CA GLN A 10 74.12 53.84 116.80
C GLN A 10 73.16 54.67 115.94
N GLN A 11 73.60 55.81 115.39
CA GLN A 11 72.75 56.67 114.56
C GLN A 11 72.54 56.11 113.14
N ASN A 12 73.55 55.41 112.58
CA ASN A 12 73.41 54.71 111.29
C ASN A 12 72.52 53.45 111.38
N ALA A 13 72.56 52.71 112.50
CA ALA A 13 71.72 51.54 112.70
C ALA A 13 70.21 51.90 112.84
N VAL A 14 69.90 53.06 113.40
CA VAL A 14 68.51 53.56 113.53
C VAL A 14 67.99 54.08 112.17
N ASN A 15 68.83 54.75 111.38
CA ASN A 15 68.45 55.24 110.05
C ASN A 15 68.22 54.10 109.03
N GLU A 16 69.03 53.04 109.06
CA GLU A 16 68.81 51.84 108.24
C GLU A 16 67.50 51.12 108.62
N LYS A 17 67.19 51.01 109.92
CA LYS A 17 65.90 50.47 110.39
C LYS A 17 64.71 51.30 109.93
N HIS A 18 64.84 52.63 109.88
CA HIS A 18 63.76 53.51 109.42
C HIS A 18 63.56 53.41 107.90
N LYS A 19 64.63 53.36 107.12
CA LYS A 19 64.59 53.11 105.67
C LYS A 19 63.96 51.77 105.34
N HIS A 20 64.29 50.71 106.08
CA HIS A 20 63.74 49.37 105.84
C HIS A 20 62.24 49.29 106.18
N LYS A 21 61.81 49.95 107.28
CA LYS A 21 60.38 50.05 107.61
C LYS A 21 59.59 50.89 106.59
N GLN A 22 60.16 51.98 106.09
CA GLN A 22 59.52 52.84 105.11
C GLN A 22 59.41 52.16 103.74
N LYS A 23 60.45 51.40 103.33
CA LYS A 23 60.42 50.59 102.11
C LYS A 23 59.38 49.47 102.20
N ASN A 24 59.31 48.78 103.34
CA ASN A 24 58.32 47.72 103.56
C ASN A 24 56.87 48.26 103.59
N ALA A 25 56.66 49.47 104.16
CA ALA A 25 55.35 50.12 104.11
C ALA A 25 54.95 50.57 102.69
N ILE A 26 55.91 51.03 101.89
CA ILE A 26 55.68 51.39 100.47
C ILE A 26 55.39 50.14 99.63
N ASP A 27 56.10 49.03 99.86
CA ASP A 27 55.86 47.76 99.17
C ASP A 27 54.48 47.18 99.54
N GLN A 28 54.06 47.31 100.80
CA GLN A 28 52.71 46.92 101.24
C GLN A 28 51.62 47.80 100.60
N LEU A 29 51.85 49.11 100.48
CA LEU A 29 50.91 50.02 99.78
C LEU A 29 50.83 49.73 98.29
N LEU A 30 51.95 49.40 97.64
CA LEU A 30 51.97 48.99 96.22
C LEU A 30 51.28 47.63 96.01
N SER A 31 51.44 46.70 96.95
CA SER A 31 50.72 45.41 96.93
C SER A 31 49.22 45.63 97.07
N LEU A 32 48.78 46.42 98.05
CA LEU A 32 47.37 46.77 98.26
C LEU A 32 46.79 47.50 97.04
N ARG A 33 47.55 48.42 96.43
CA ARG A 33 47.11 49.12 95.21
C ARG A 33 46.91 48.17 94.04
N LYS A 34 47.86 47.24 93.82
CA LYS A 34 47.73 46.20 92.78
C LYS A 34 46.54 45.27 93.03
N GLU A 35 46.23 44.99 94.30
CA GLU A 35 45.11 44.13 94.68
C GLU A 35 43.77 44.86 94.49
N THR A 36 43.71 46.16 94.78
CA THR A 36 42.54 46.99 94.46
C THR A 36 42.33 47.20 92.96
N GLU A 37 43.40 47.36 92.18
CA GLU A 37 43.31 47.45 90.72
C GLU A 37 42.86 46.12 90.09
N LYS A 38 43.28 44.97 90.65
CA LYS A 38 42.78 43.65 90.24
C LYS A 38 41.30 43.46 90.55
N LEU A 39 40.81 43.93 91.71
CA LEU A 39 39.39 43.84 92.08
C LEU A 39 38.51 44.79 91.26
N LEU A 40 39.05 45.94 90.83
CA LEU A 40 38.39 46.87 89.89
C LEU A 40 38.41 46.39 88.44
N ALA A 41 39.34 45.50 88.07
CA ALA A 41 39.44 44.88 86.74
C ALA A 41 38.61 43.59 86.60
N VAL A 42 37.96 43.14 87.68
CA VAL A 42 36.89 42.16 87.57
C VAL A 42 35.69 42.90 87.00
N GLU A 43 35.35 42.63 85.74
CA GLU A 43 34.07 43.07 85.16
C GLU A 43 32.98 42.80 86.20
N SER A 44 32.23 43.84 86.55
CA SER A 44 31.11 43.72 87.47
C SER A 44 30.26 42.52 87.06
N VAL A 45 29.87 41.67 88.02
CA VAL A 45 28.98 40.53 87.77
C VAL A 45 27.74 40.94 86.95
N ASP A 46 27.32 42.20 87.06
CA ASP A 46 26.24 42.78 86.28
C ASP A 46 26.55 42.88 84.77
N GLU A 47 27.80 43.15 84.36
CA GLU A 47 28.22 43.16 82.95
C GLU A 47 28.25 41.76 82.34
N MET A 48 28.68 40.74 83.11
CA MET A 48 28.58 39.34 82.71
C MET A 48 27.12 38.89 82.57
N ILE A 49 26.24 39.32 83.48
CA ILE A 49 24.81 39.03 83.39
C ILE A 49 24.19 39.73 82.16
N LEU A 50 24.58 40.97 81.87
CA LEU A 50 24.12 41.72 80.70
C LEU A 50 24.59 41.12 79.37
N SER A 51 25.84 40.67 79.28
CA SER A 51 26.37 39.99 78.09
C SER A 51 25.71 38.61 77.90
N ALA A 52 25.61 37.81 78.97
CA ALA A 52 24.91 36.52 78.92
C ALA A 52 23.43 36.67 78.51
N LYS A 53 22.75 37.73 78.97
CA LYS A 53 21.37 38.02 78.55
C LYS A 53 21.28 38.42 77.08
N LYS A 54 22.22 39.24 76.58
CA LYS A 54 22.29 39.60 75.14
C LYS A 54 22.56 38.38 74.28
N ASP A 55 23.46 37.50 74.71
CA ASP A 55 23.79 36.27 73.99
C ASP A 55 22.63 35.28 74.02
N TYR A 56 21.90 35.18 75.14
CA TYR A 56 20.65 34.41 75.22
C TYR A 56 19.58 34.94 74.26
N GLU A 57 19.33 36.25 74.22
CA GLU A 57 18.35 36.83 73.29
C GLU A 57 18.80 36.67 71.82
N ARG A 58 20.10 36.74 71.54
CA ARG A 58 20.65 36.45 70.20
C ARG A 58 20.40 34.98 69.82
N ALA A 59 20.77 34.05 70.68
CA ALA A 59 20.57 32.61 70.45
C ALA A 59 19.09 32.25 70.31
N LYS A 60 18.21 32.90 71.08
CA LYS A 60 16.76 32.74 70.98
C LYS A 60 16.23 33.22 69.63
N LYS A 61 16.73 34.36 69.13
CA LYS A 61 16.37 34.87 67.80
C LYS A 61 16.88 33.93 66.70
N GLU A 62 18.11 33.48 66.79
CA GLU A 62 18.71 32.53 65.85
C GLU A 62 17.95 31.19 65.83
N HIS A 63 17.52 30.69 66.99
CA HIS A 63 16.67 29.50 67.08
C HIS A 63 15.34 29.71 66.37
N SER A 64 14.67 30.86 66.60
CA SER A 64 13.41 31.18 65.92
C SER A 64 13.59 31.23 64.39
N GLU A 65 14.64 31.90 63.91
CA GLU A 65 14.96 31.97 62.47
C GLU A 65 15.31 30.58 61.89
N TRP A 66 16.02 29.74 62.65
CA TRP A 66 16.33 28.37 62.25
C TRP A 66 15.07 27.50 62.18
N GLU A 67 14.16 27.64 63.14
CA GLU A 67 12.89 26.93 63.19
C GLU A 67 11.97 27.33 62.02
N GLU A 68 11.92 28.61 61.67
CA GLU A 68 11.25 29.08 60.45
C GLU A 68 11.86 28.48 59.18
N ARG A 69 13.20 28.47 59.05
CA ARG A 69 13.88 27.85 57.91
C ARG A 69 13.64 26.35 57.83
N LEU A 70 13.62 25.66 58.97
CA LEU A 70 13.34 24.23 59.04
C LEU A 70 11.91 23.92 58.58
N ASN A 71 10.94 24.73 59.01
CA ASN A 71 9.55 24.59 58.59
C ASN A 71 9.38 24.89 57.09
N ALA A 72 10.04 25.93 56.57
CA ALA A 72 10.06 26.22 55.14
C ALA A 72 10.64 25.04 54.33
N ALA A 73 11.80 24.52 54.74
CA ALA A 73 12.43 23.38 54.09
C ALA A 73 11.55 22.11 54.12
N ARG A 74 10.82 21.87 55.22
CA ARG A 74 9.85 20.77 55.30
C ARG A 74 8.68 20.95 54.33
N THR A 75 8.15 22.16 54.22
CA THR A 75 7.06 22.42 53.25
C THR A 75 7.52 22.25 51.81
N GLU A 76 8.75 22.67 51.49
CA GLU A 76 9.34 22.45 50.17
C GLU A 76 9.58 20.97 49.89
N HIS A 77 10.10 20.22 50.86
CA HIS A 77 10.29 18.77 50.74
C HIS A 77 8.97 18.06 50.43
N ASN A 78 7.92 18.32 51.20
CA ASN A 78 6.61 17.71 50.98
C ASN A 78 6.04 18.06 49.59
N LEU A 79 6.19 19.32 49.15
CA LEU A 79 5.75 19.74 47.82
C LEU A 79 6.54 19.02 46.71
N LEU A 80 7.84 18.82 46.89
CA LEU A 80 8.67 18.09 45.93
C LEU A 80 8.30 16.61 45.90
N GLU A 81 7.99 16.00 47.04
CA GLU A 81 7.56 14.62 47.15
C GLU A 81 6.21 14.39 46.46
N GLU A 82 5.24 15.30 46.64
CA GLU A 82 3.97 15.27 45.90
C GLU A 82 4.16 15.40 44.39
N LYS A 83 5.06 16.30 43.95
CA LYS A 83 5.38 16.46 42.53
C LYS A 83 6.06 15.24 41.94
N LEU A 84 6.94 14.59 42.71
CA LEU A 84 7.60 13.36 42.29
C LEU A 84 6.57 12.24 42.10
N ALA A 85 5.67 12.05 43.08
CA ALA A 85 4.62 11.05 43.00
C ALA A 85 3.67 11.28 41.82
N ALA A 86 3.30 12.55 41.55
CA ALA A 86 2.50 12.91 40.38
C ALA A 86 3.24 12.58 39.06
N ALA A 87 4.53 12.92 38.97
CA ALA A 87 5.35 12.62 37.80
C ALA A 87 5.51 11.11 37.56
N ASP A 88 5.69 10.31 38.61
CA ASP A 88 5.78 8.85 38.51
C ASP A 88 4.45 8.24 38.03
N GLN A 89 3.32 8.77 38.50
CA GLN A 89 2.01 8.34 38.03
C GLN A 89 1.79 8.69 36.55
N GLU A 90 2.16 9.89 36.12
CA GLU A 90 2.12 10.28 34.70
C GLU A 90 3.03 9.40 33.84
N PHE A 91 4.24 9.09 34.32
CA PHE A 91 5.18 8.22 33.62
C PHE A 91 4.61 6.81 33.40
N THR A 92 4.03 6.21 34.44
CA THR A 92 3.39 4.89 34.32
C THR A 92 2.18 4.89 33.38
N SER A 93 1.38 5.97 33.36
CA SER A 93 0.29 6.14 32.40
C SER A 93 0.80 6.19 30.96
N MET A 94 1.81 7.03 30.71
CA MET A 94 2.43 7.14 29.39
C MET A 94 3.07 5.83 28.92
N GLU A 95 3.68 5.07 29.82
CA GLU A 95 4.27 3.77 29.49
C GLU A 95 3.22 2.73 29.08
N ASN A 96 2.07 2.73 29.75
CA ASN A 96 0.92 1.90 29.39
C ASN A 96 0.34 2.29 28.02
N GLU A 97 0.16 3.59 27.77
CA GLU A 97 -0.30 4.11 26.48
C GLU A 97 0.66 3.75 25.35
N ASN A 98 1.96 3.94 25.55
CA ASN A 98 2.99 3.58 24.57
C ASN A 98 2.97 2.07 24.26
N SER A 99 2.72 1.24 25.28
CA SER A 99 2.58 -0.21 25.11
C SER A 99 1.30 -0.60 24.36
N ALA A 100 0.20 0.17 24.52
CA ALA A 100 -1.02 -0.02 23.75
C ALA A 100 -0.80 0.35 22.27
N VAL A 101 -0.20 1.52 22.01
CA VAL A 101 0.11 1.99 20.64
C VAL A 101 1.01 1.00 19.90
N LYS A 102 2.05 0.46 20.56
CA LYS A 102 2.92 -0.56 19.96
C LYS A 102 2.16 -1.83 19.55
N ARG A 103 1.18 -2.26 20.34
CA ARG A 103 0.35 -3.43 20.00
C ARG A 103 -0.55 -3.15 18.81
N GLU A 104 -1.21 -2.00 18.78
CA GLU A 104 -2.04 -1.60 17.64
C GLU A 104 -1.22 -1.51 16.36
N TYR A 105 -0.02 -0.94 16.42
CA TYR A 105 0.89 -0.86 15.28
C TYR A 105 1.23 -2.25 14.71
N LEU A 106 1.53 -3.22 15.56
CA LEU A 106 1.81 -4.60 15.14
C LEU A 106 0.59 -5.28 14.52
N GLU A 107 -0.62 -5.01 15.05
CA GLU A 107 -1.86 -5.53 14.45
C GLU A 107 -2.13 -4.94 13.07
N TRP A 108 -1.90 -3.63 12.90
CA TRP A 108 -2.02 -2.97 11.61
C TRP A 108 -1.02 -3.52 10.60
N ASN A 109 0.23 -3.71 11.00
CA ASN A 109 1.25 -4.28 10.12
C ASN A 109 0.87 -5.69 9.63
N ARG A 110 0.31 -6.54 10.52
CA ARG A 110 -0.20 -7.87 10.13
C ARG A 110 -1.36 -7.79 9.14
N LYS A 111 -2.28 -6.83 9.32
CA LYS A 111 -3.41 -6.63 8.41
C LYS A 111 -2.92 -6.13 7.04
N GLU A 112 -1.93 -5.26 7.01
CA GLU A 112 -1.30 -4.76 5.78
C GLU A 112 -0.63 -5.90 5.00
N GLU A 113 0.16 -6.75 5.67
CA GLU A 113 0.77 -7.94 5.06
C GLU A 113 -0.26 -8.90 4.45
N GLU A 114 -1.38 -9.15 5.15
CA GLU A 114 -2.44 -10.00 4.63
C GLU A 114 -3.17 -9.37 3.43
N LEU A 115 -3.40 -8.05 3.45
CA LEU A 115 -3.96 -7.32 2.31
C LEU A 115 -3.03 -7.38 1.09
N ASP A 116 -1.72 -7.25 1.28
CA ASP A 116 -0.75 -7.39 0.20
C ASP A 116 -0.73 -8.81 -0.39
N ARG A 117 -0.84 -9.84 0.48
CA ARG A 117 -0.98 -11.23 0.04
C ARG A 117 -2.26 -11.42 -0.79
N GLN A 118 -3.39 -10.88 -0.34
CA GLN A 118 -4.66 -10.94 -1.07
C GLN A 118 -4.60 -10.21 -2.40
N LYS A 119 -3.98 -9.03 -2.43
CA LYS A 119 -3.76 -8.24 -3.65
C LYS A 119 -2.91 -9.00 -4.66
N SER A 120 -1.84 -9.67 -4.21
CA SER A 120 -1.01 -10.52 -5.07
C SER A 120 -1.81 -11.67 -5.70
N VAL A 121 -2.62 -12.38 -4.89
CA VAL A 121 -3.49 -13.45 -5.39
C VAL A 121 -4.50 -12.92 -6.41
N LEU A 122 -5.10 -11.76 -6.17
CA LEU A 122 -6.06 -11.16 -7.08
C LEU A 122 -5.41 -10.74 -8.41
N ASN A 123 -4.24 -10.11 -8.35
CA ASN A 123 -3.48 -9.73 -9.54
C ASN A 123 -3.12 -10.94 -10.41
N ASN A 124 -2.74 -12.06 -9.79
CA ASN A 124 -2.45 -13.29 -10.52
C ASN A 124 -3.71 -13.83 -11.24
N LYS A 125 -4.87 -13.80 -10.58
CA LYS A 125 -6.14 -14.20 -11.20
C LYS A 125 -6.54 -13.28 -12.35
N ILE A 126 -6.34 -11.97 -12.21
CA ILE A 126 -6.59 -11.00 -13.28
C ILE A 126 -5.71 -11.33 -14.50
N ALA A 127 -4.41 -11.56 -14.30
CA ALA A 127 -3.50 -11.91 -15.37
C ALA A 127 -3.89 -13.22 -16.10
N GLU A 128 -4.37 -14.22 -15.36
CA GLU A 128 -4.86 -15.48 -15.92
C GLU A 128 -6.13 -15.29 -16.76
N ILE A 129 -7.08 -14.50 -16.26
CA ILE A 129 -8.30 -14.16 -16.99
C ILE A 129 -7.96 -13.38 -18.27
N ASP A 130 -7.06 -12.39 -18.19
CA ASP A 130 -6.63 -11.61 -19.35
C ASP A 130 -5.92 -12.48 -20.41
N SER A 131 -5.11 -13.44 -19.98
CA SER A 131 -4.50 -14.42 -20.89
C SER A 131 -5.57 -15.28 -21.58
N SER A 132 -6.56 -15.75 -20.82
CA SER A 132 -7.65 -16.57 -21.35
C SER A 132 -8.54 -15.79 -22.32
N MET A 133 -8.87 -14.54 -22.00
CA MET A 133 -9.62 -13.65 -22.89
C MET A 133 -8.89 -13.38 -24.19
N ARG A 134 -7.57 -13.16 -24.14
CA ARG A 134 -6.74 -12.99 -25.35
C ARG A 134 -6.76 -14.23 -26.21
N ALA A 135 -6.55 -15.41 -25.62
CA ALA A 135 -6.59 -16.68 -26.36
C ALA A 135 -7.97 -16.92 -27.03
N VAL A 136 -9.07 -16.61 -26.33
CA VAL A 136 -10.42 -16.71 -26.90
C VAL A 136 -10.61 -15.72 -28.05
N THR A 137 -10.19 -14.47 -27.88
CA THR A 137 -10.28 -13.43 -28.90
C THR A 137 -9.48 -13.80 -30.15
N GLU A 138 -8.24 -14.28 -29.98
CA GLU A 138 -7.39 -14.76 -31.07
C GLU A 138 -8.03 -15.95 -31.79
N SER A 139 -8.66 -16.88 -31.05
CA SER A 139 -9.38 -18.01 -31.64
C SER A 139 -10.60 -17.55 -32.47
N ILE A 140 -11.35 -16.57 -31.97
CA ILE A 140 -12.49 -15.97 -32.69
C ILE A 140 -12.00 -15.28 -33.95
N ASP A 141 -10.97 -14.43 -33.85
CA ASP A 141 -10.41 -13.74 -35.01
C ASP A 141 -9.86 -14.74 -36.03
N ALA A 142 -9.10 -15.76 -35.60
CA ALA A 142 -8.59 -16.80 -36.49
C ALA A 142 -9.72 -17.53 -37.25
N LYS A 143 -10.86 -17.80 -36.59
CA LYS A 143 -12.04 -18.38 -37.24
C LYS A 143 -12.74 -17.42 -38.19
N GLN A 144 -12.75 -16.11 -37.89
CA GLN A 144 -13.41 -15.09 -38.72
C GLN A 144 -12.54 -14.61 -39.89
N GLN A 145 -11.22 -14.67 -39.80
CA GLN A 145 -10.29 -14.19 -40.84
C GLN A 145 -10.58 -14.79 -42.24
N PRO A 146 -10.78 -16.12 -42.41
CA PRO A 146 -11.16 -16.69 -43.70
C PRO A 146 -12.46 -16.11 -44.25
N PHE A 147 -13.46 -15.92 -43.38
CA PHE A 147 -14.74 -15.32 -43.78
C PHE A 147 -14.56 -13.87 -44.22
N ARG A 148 -13.80 -13.04 -43.47
CA ARG A 148 -13.53 -11.64 -43.83
C ARG A 148 -12.85 -11.54 -45.20
N LYS A 149 -11.86 -12.40 -45.48
CA LYS A 149 -11.21 -12.47 -46.80
C LYS A 149 -12.20 -12.82 -47.90
N LYS A 150 -13.02 -13.86 -47.71
CA LYS A 150 -14.07 -14.26 -48.67
C LYS A 150 -15.12 -13.17 -48.88
N PHE A 151 -15.49 -12.44 -47.82
CA PHE A 151 -16.45 -11.33 -47.89
C PHE A 151 -15.91 -10.13 -48.68
N ILE A 152 -14.61 -9.82 -48.57
CA ILE A 152 -13.96 -8.81 -49.43
C ILE A 152 -14.06 -9.23 -50.91
N VAL A 153 -13.82 -10.50 -51.21
CA VAL A 153 -13.95 -11.04 -52.58
C VAL A 153 -15.40 -10.98 -53.05
N LEU A 154 -16.38 -11.30 -52.19
CA LEU A 154 -17.81 -11.17 -52.50
C LEU A 154 -18.17 -9.72 -52.85
N LYS A 155 -17.68 -8.75 -52.08
CA LYS A 155 -17.92 -7.32 -52.32
C LYS A 155 -17.29 -6.84 -53.63
N GLY A 156 -16.11 -7.34 -53.97
CA GLY A 156 -15.45 -7.02 -55.24
C GLY A 156 -16.19 -7.64 -56.43
N ASN A 157 -16.46 -8.94 -56.36
CA ASN A 157 -17.00 -9.73 -57.46
C ASN A 157 -18.51 -9.55 -57.67
N GLY A 158 -19.25 -9.31 -56.59
CA GLY A 158 -20.71 -9.14 -56.58
C GLY A 158 -21.16 -7.68 -56.55
N ARG A 159 -20.27 -6.71 -56.84
CA ARG A 159 -20.57 -5.27 -56.77
C ARG A 159 -21.79 -4.88 -57.60
N GLU A 160 -21.89 -5.39 -58.83
CA GLU A 160 -23.01 -5.07 -59.74
C GLU A 160 -24.35 -5.58 -59.22
N MET A 161 -24.33 -6.74 -58.56
CA MET A 161 -25.51 -7.38 -57.96
C MET A 161 -25.79 -6.90 -56.52
N LYS A 162 -24.86 -6.13 -55.93
CA LYS A 162 -24.86 -5.69 -54.53
C LYS A 162 -24.98 -6.87 -53.55
N CYS A 163 -24.23 -7.94 -53.81
CA CYS A 163 -24.25 -9.15 -52.99
C CYS A 163 -23.81 -8.90 -51.54
N ASP A 164 -22.93 -7.92 -51.30
CA ASP A 164 -22.51 -7.53 -49.97
C ASP A 164 -23.64 -6.87 -49.16
N GLU A 165 -24.39 -5.95 -49.77
CA GLU A 165 -25.58 -5.33 -49.16
C GLU A 165 -26.65 -6.40 -48.85
N ALA A 166 -26.92 -7.30 -49.80
CA ALA A 166 -27.88 -8.39 -49.62
C ALA A 166 -27.48 -9.34 -48.47
N TRP A 167 -26.19 -9.71 -48.41
CA TRP A 167 -25.69 -10.59 -47.34
C TRP A 167 -25.74 -9.91 -45.96
N GLN A 168 -25.38 -8.61 -45.88
CA GLN A 168 -25.47 -7.85 -44.63
C GLN A 168 -26.91 -7.72 -44.14
N TRP A 169 -27.85 -7.52 -45.05
CA TRP A 169 -29.26 -7.48 -44.71
C TRP A 169 -29.76 -8.84 -44.21
N TYR A 170 -29.38 -9.94 -44.88
CA TYR A 170 -29.68 -11.29 -44.43
C TYR A 170 -29.18 -11.54 -43.00
N GLU A 171 -27.91 -11.25 -42.71
CA GLU A 171 -27.35 -11.42 -41.36
C GLU A 171 -28.09 -10.56 -40.32
N SER A 172 -28.52 -9.35 -40.69
CA SER A 172 -29.29 -8.47 -39.81
C SER A 172 -30.71 -8.96 -39.53
N GLN A 173 -31.26 -9.83 -40.39
CA GLN A 173 -32.65 -10.31 -40.33
C GLN A 173 -32.72 -11.85 -40.27
N LYS A 174 -31.63 -12.49 -39.87
CA LYS A 174 -31.43 -13.95 -39.91
C LYS A 174 -32.54 -14.73 -39.21
N GLU A 175 -33.07 -14.18 -38.11
CA GLU A 175 -34.14 -14.78 -37.32
C GLU A 175 -35.49 -14.88 -38.07
N LYS A 176 -35.70 -14.09 -39.11
CA LYS A 176 -36.93 -14.12 -39.93
C LYS A 176 -36.94 -15.27 -40.94
N PHE A 177 -35.78 -15.82 -41.25
CA PHE A 177 -35.62 -16.91 -42.20
C PHE A 177 -35.87 -18.25 -41.51
N ARG A 178 -36.58 -19.15 -42.17
CA ARG A 178 -36.82 -20.51 -41.65
C ARG A 178 -35.57 -21.37 -41.75
N HIS A 179 -34.75 -21.10 -42.76
CA HIS A 179 -33.56 -21.85 -43.05
C HIS A 179 -32.35 -20.94 -43.30
N PRO A 180 -31.12 -21.43 -43.01
CA PRO A 180 -29.91 -20.70 -43.34
C PRO A 180 -29.79 -20.51 -44.86
N VAL A 181 -29.37 -19.31 -45.26
CA VAL A 181 -29.07 -18.96 -46.65
C VAL A 181 -27.58 -19.17 -46.87
N PHE A 182 -27.22 -19.80 -47.99
CA PHE A 182 -25.82 -20.13 -48.29
C PHE A 182 -25.34 -19.41 -49.54
N VAL A 183 -24.07 -19.01 -49.53
CA VAL A 183 -23.37 -18.52 -50.72
C VAL A 183 -22.10 -19.35 -50.90
N PRO A 184 -21.91 -20.05 -52.04
CA PRO A 184 -20.78 -20.96 -52.21
C PRO A 184 -19.43 -20.30 -51.93
N LEU A 185 -19.20 -19.07 -52.42
CA LEU A 185 -17.96 -18.33 -52.16
C LEU A 185 -17.66 -18.15 -50.66
N LEU A 186 -18.69 -17.99 -49.81
CA LEU A 186 -18.52 -17.82 -48.37
C LEU A 186 -18.42 -19.15 -47.63
N CYS A 187 -19.18 -20.16 -48.07
CA CYS A 187 -19.40 -21.41 -47.34
C CYS A 187 -18.52 -22.59 -47.81
N MET A 188 -17.87 -22.48 -48.96
CA MET A 188 -16.99 -23.52 -49.51
C MET A 188 -15.55 -23.31 -49.06
N SER A 189 -14.82 -24.40 -48.81
CA SER A 189 -13.37 -24.40 -48.57
C SER A 189 -12.72 -25.45 -49.47
N LEU A 190 -11.57 -25.11 -50.05
CA LEU A 190 -10.83 -25.99 -50.94
C LEU A 190 -9.98 -26.97 -50.13
N VAL A 191 -9.74 -28.16 -50.69
CA VAL A 191 -8.88 -29.18 -50.08
C VAL A 191 -7.39 -28.88 -50.29
N SER A 192 -7.03 -28.27 -51.43
CA SER A 192 -5.67 -27.83 -51.76
C SER A 192 -5.69 -26.56 -52.62
N ASP A 193 -4.54 -25.89 -52.76
CA ASP A 193 -4.42 -24.72 -53.64
C ASP A 193 -4.53 -25.12 -55.12
N ASP A 194 -4.01 -26.30 -55.51
CA ASP A 194 -4.13 -26.84 -56.87
C ASP A 194 -5.59 -27.09 -57.26
N ALA A 195 -6.44 -27.46 -56.31
CA ALA A 195 -7.87 -27.64 -56.52
C ALA A 195 -8.57 -26.37 -57.03
N ALA A 196 -8.05 -25.18 -56.70
CA ALA A 196 -8.62 -23.91 -57.15
C ALA A 196 -8.60 -23.81 -58.67
N VAL A 197 -7.48 -24.16 -59.31
CA VAL A 197 -7.30 -24.07 -60.76
C VAL A 197 -8.29 -24.97 -61.50
N TYR A 198 -8.53 -26.17 -60.98
CA TYR A 198 -9.51 -27.09 -61.58
C TYR A 198 -10.94 -26.59 -61.39
N LEU A 199 -11.29 -26.12 -60.18
CA LEU A 199 -12.65 -25.67 -59.89
C LEU A 199 -13.03 -24.38 -60.60
N GLU A 200 -12.08 -23.45 -60.82
CA GLU A 200 -12.32 -22.24 -61.61
C GLU A 200 -12.71 -22.55 -63.06
N ASN A 201 -12.24 -23.67 -63.60
CA ASN A 201 -12.60 -24.12 -64.96
C ASN A 201 -13.93 -24.88 -65.01
N ILE A 202 -14.36 -25.48 -63.90
CA ILE A 202 -15.58 -26.31 -63.81
C ILE A 202 -16.78 -25.48 -63.39
N ILE A 203 -16.61 -24.60 -62.40
CA ILE A 203 -17.70 -23.83 -61.80
C ILE A 203 -17.60 -22.38 -62.29
N ALA A 204 -18.66 -21.91 -62.96
CA ALA A 204 -18.68 -20.53 -63.42
C ALA A 204 -18.73 -19.55 -62.24
N ARG A 205 -18.07 -18.39 -62.41
CA ARG A 205 -18.03 -17.33 -61.39
C ARG A 205 -19.41 -16.90 -60.88
N ARG A 206 -20.42 -16.91 -61.75
CA ARG A 206 -21.82 -16.58 -61.39
C ARG A 206 -22.37 -17.53 -60.33
N ASP A 207 -22.05 -18.81 -60.43
CA ASP A 207 -22.59 -19.86 -59.56
C ASP A 207 -21.89 -19.83 -58.19
N LEU A 208 -20.65 -19.33 -58.11
CA LEU A 208 -20.00 -19.03 -56.83
C LEU A 208 -20.67 -17.88 -56.04
N LEU A 209 -21.36 -16.98 -56.74
CA LEU A 209 -22.10 -15.84 -56.17
C LEU A 209 -23.60 -16.14 -55.97
N MET A 210 -24.03 -17.39 -56.17
CA MET A 210 -25.42 -17.81 -56.05
C MET A 210 -25.87 -17.80 -54.58
N PHE A 211 -27.04 -17.21 -54.30
CA PHE A 211 -27.71 -17.34 -53.00
C PHE A 211 -28.61 -18.58 -53.02
N ILE A 212 -28.30 -19.55 -52.16
CA ILE A 212 -28.98 -20.83 -52.09
C ILE A 212 -29.93 -20.83 -50.90
N PHE A 213 -31.21 -21.02 -51.19
CA PHE A 213 -32.30 -21.08 -50.22
C PHE A 213 -32.83 -22.51 -50.11
N ARG A 214 -33.51 -22.84 -49.01
CA ARG A 214 -34.17 -24.15 -48.83
C ARG A 214 -35.67 -24.10 -49.11
N CYS A 215 -36.27 -22.92 -49.12
CA CYS A 215 -37.68 -22.74 -49.45
C CYS A 215 -37.91 -21.42 -50.18
N LYS A 216 -39.07 -21.32 -50.84
CA LYS A 216 -39.44 -20.17 -51.68
C LYS A 216 -39.78 -18.94 -50.86
N GLU A 217 -40.33 -19.13 -49.67
CA GLU A 217 -40.70 -18.03 -48.78
C GLU A 217 -39.46 -17.24 -48.36
N ASP A 218 -38.38 -17.94 -48.00
CA ASP A 218 -37.10 -17.35 -47.63
C ASP A 218 -36.43 -16.66 -48.84
N GLU A 219 -36.50 -17.25 -50.03
CA GLU A 219 -36.01 -16.63 -51.27
C GLU A 219 -36.69 -15.28 -51.53
N LEU A 220 -38.03 -15.22 -51.39
CA LEU A 220 -38.80 -14.00 -51.62
C LEU A 220 -38.43 -12.87 -50.65
N LEU A 221 -38.04 -13.19 -49.41
CA LEU A 221 -37.60 -12.17 -48.44
C LEU A 221 -36.37 -11.40 -48.92
N LEU A 222 -35.45 -12.07 -49.62
CA LEU A 222 -34.19 -11.47 -50.08
C LEU A 222 -34.23 -11.02 -51.54
N THR A 223 -35.18 -11.51 -52.34
CA THR A 223 -35.29 -11.22 -53.79
C THR A 223 -36.46 -10.29 -54.14
N ASP A 224 -37.20 -9.78 -53.15
CA ASP A 224 -38.27 -8.82 -53.36
C ASP A 224 -37.77 -7.60 -54.16
N LYS A 225 -38.59 -7.13 -55.12
CA LYS A 225 -38.32 -5.99 -56.00
C LYS A 225 -38.14 -4.67 -55.24
N ARG A 226 -38.52 -4.64 -53.96
CA ARG A 226 -38.34 -3.49 -53.07
C ARG A 226 -36.87 -3.28 -52.68
N HIS A 227 -36.05 -4.32 -52.75
CA HIS A 227 -34.65 -4.24 -52.41
C HIS A 227 -33.82 -3.60 -53.54
N PRO A 228 -32.74 -2.88 -53.20
CA PRO A 228 -31.89 -2.22 -54.19
C PRO A 228 -30.92 -3.18 -54.89
N TRP A 229 -30.79 -4.42 -54.41
CA TRP A 229 -29.91 -5.44 -54.98
C TRP A 229 -30.65 -6.38 -55.93
N LYS A 230 -29.89 -7.02 -56.83
CA LYS A 230 -30.41 -8.01 -57.79
C LYS A 230 -29.50 -9.23 -57.78
N ILE A 231 -29.69 -10.07 -56.77
CA ILE A 231 -28.91 -11.28 -56.56
C ILE A 231 -29.43 -12.43 -57.40
N ASN A 232 -28.53 -13.34 -57.80
CA ASN A 232 -28.93 -14.64 -58.31
C ASN A 232 -29.34 -15.52 -57.12
N SER A 233 -30.45 -16.24 -57.28
CA SER A 233 -31.00 -17.11 -56.27
C SER A 233 -31.36 -18.48 -56.85
N CYS A 234 -31.32 -19.49 -55.99
CA CYS A 234 -31.74 -20.84 -56.30
C CYS A 234 -32.33 -21.49 -55.05
N ILE A 235 -33.36 -22.32 -55.22
CA ILE A 235 -33.95 -23.12 -54.14
C ILE A 235 -33.43 -24.55 -54.27
N MET A 236 -32.91 -25.10 -53.18
CA MET A 236 -32.47 -26.49 -53.06
C MET A 236 -33.34 -27.22 -52.03
N SER A 237 -34.23 -28.07 -52.53
CA SER A 237 -35.10 -28.91 -51.70
C SER A 237 -34.34 -30.10 -51.10
N ASN A 238 -34.91 -30.73 -50.07
CA ASN A 238 -34.29 -31.90 -49.43
C ASN A 238 -34.12 -33.09 -50.38
N ASP A 239 -35.07 -33.29 -51.29
CA ASP A 239 -35.02 -34.38 -52.26
C ASP A 239 -33.90 -34.16 -53.29
N GLU A 240 -33.69 -32.91 -53.73
CA GLU A 240 -32.58 -32.53 -54.59
C GLU A 240 -31.25 -32.69 -53.88
N ILE A 241 -31.16 -32.25 -52.62
CA ILE A 241 -29.96 -32.44 -51.79
C ILE A 241 -29.63 -33.93 -51.70
N ALA A 242 -30.59 -34.78 -51.36
CA ALA A 242 -30.38 -36.23 -51.26
C ALA A 242 -29.99 -36.86 -52.62
N ARG A 243 -30.53 -36.34 -53.74
CA ARG A 243 -30.19 -36.81 -55.09
C ARG A 243 -28.73 -36.51 -55.45
N PHE A 244 -28.27 -35.29 -55.20
CA PHE A 244 -26.93 -34.82 -55.60
C PHE A 244 -25.84 -35.05 -54.54
N GLN A 245 -26.21 -35.47 -53.32
CA GLN A 245 -25.28 -35.90 -52.28
C GLN A 245 -24.67 -37.28 -52.50
N LYS A 246 -25.26 -38.14 -53.36
CA LYS A 246 -24.75 -39.49 -53.60
C LYS A 246 -23.37 -39.41 -54.23
N GLN A 247 -22.33 -39.43 -53.40
CA GLN A 247 -20.94 -39.53 -53.82
C GLN A 247 -20.80 -40.83 -54.60
N LYS A 248 -20.64 -40.70 -55.91
CA LYS A 248 -20.26 -41.82 -56.75
C LYS A 248 -18.74 -41.95 -56.63
N ALA A 249 -18.29 -43.07 -56.10
CA ALA A 249 -16.89 -43.45 -56.24
C ALA A 249 -16.49 -43.37 -57.72
N ILE A 250 -15.23 -43.05 -57.98
CA ILE A 250 -14.72 -42.93 -59.34
C ILE A 250 -15.06 -44.21 -60.09
N PRO A 251 -15.81 -44.14 -61.20
CA PRO A 251 -16.08 -45.30 -62.01
C PRO A 251 -14.79 -46.01 -62.40
N ALA A 252 -14.76 -47.34 -62.31
CA ALA A 252 -13.54 -48.14 -62.53
C ALA A 252 -12.85 -47.82 -63.88
N HIS A 253 -13.62 -47.47 -64.91
CA HIS A 253 -13.08 -47.06 -66.20
C HIS A 253 -12.30 -45.74 -66.15
N LEU A 254 -12.76 -44.73 -65.38
CA LEU A 254 -12.01 -43.47 -65.23
C LEU A 254 -10.76 -43.67 -64.38
N SER A 255 -10.85 -44.51 -63.35
CA SER A 255 -9.67 -44.86 -62.55
C SER A 255 -8.58 -45.52 -63.41
N SER A 256 -8.96 -46.39 -64.35
CA SER A 256 -8.02 -47.01 -65.31
C SER A 256 -7.36 -46.03 -66.29
N LEU A 257 -7.96 -44.86 -66.50
CA LEU A 257 -7.44 -43.78 -67.34
C LEU A 257 -6.58 -42.76 -66.56
N GLY A 258 -6.35 -43.00 -65.27
CA GLY A 258 -5.50 -42.16 -64.43
C GLY A 258 -6.25 -41.05 -63.66
N PHE A 259 -7.58 -41.01 -63.68
CA PHE A 259 -8.35 -40.08 -62.84
C PHE A 259 -8.30 -40.51 -61.37
N THR A 260 -7.89 -39.59 -60.50
CA THR A 260 -7.62 -39.86 -59.07
C THR A 260 -8.69 -39.35 -58.11
N CYS A 261 -9.54 -38.39 -58.52
CA CYS A 261 -10.62 -37.82 -57.70
C CYS A 261 -11.75 -37.25 -58.58
N MET A 262 -12.93 -37.06 -57.98
CA MET A 262 -14.04 -36.30 -58.58
C MET A 262 -13.93 -34.82 -58.24
N ALA A 263 -14.57 -33.95 -59.04
CA ALA A 263 -14.60 -32.51 -58.77
C ALA A 263 -15.21 -32.17 -57.39
N SER A 264 -16.17 -32.98 -56.92
CA SER A 264 -16.79 -32.85 -55.60
C SER A 264 -15.86 -33.20 -54.43
N ASP A 265 -14.73 -33.87 -54.70
CA ASP A 265 -13.68 -34.18 -53.71
C ASP A 265 -12.69 -33.02 -53.53
N LEU A 266 -12.72 -32.03 -54.44
CA LEU A 266 -11.81 -30.88 -54.43
C LEU A 266 -12.19 -29.81 -53.38
N TYR A 267 -13.39 -29.89 -52.81
CA TYR A 267 -13.89 -28.92 -51.84
C TYR A 267 -14.78 -29.51 -50.75
N THR A 268 -14.86 -28.80 -49.63
CA THR A 268 -15.79 -29.04 -48.53
C THR A 268 -16.77 -27.87 -48.42
N ALA A 269 -18.06 -28.18 -48.30
CA ALA A 269 -19.12 -27.20 -48.15
C ALA A 269 -20.34 -27.85 -47.47
N PRO A 270 -21.29 -27.04 -46.95
CA PRO A 270 -22.57 -27.54 -46.47
C PRO A 270 -23.37 -28.28 -47.55
N ASP A 271 -24.24 -29.19 -47.12
CA ASP A 271 -25.00 -30.07 -48.02
C ASP A 271 -25.77 -29.36 -49.13
N PRO A 272 -26.50 -28.25 -48.89
CA PRO A 272 -27.19 -27.52 -49.95
C PRO A 272 -26.23 -26.92 -50.98
N VAL A 273 -25.05 -26.49 -50.55
CA VAL A 273 -24.01 -25.94 -51.41
C VAL A 273 -23.38 -27.05 -52.26
N LYS A 274 -23.05 -28.20 -51.65
CA LYS A 274 -22.53 -29.35 -52.40
C LYS A 274 -23.52 -29.84 -53.44
N ALA A 275 -24.79 -29.95 -53.08
CA ALA A 275 -25.84 -30.39 -54.00
C ALA A 275 -26.00 -29.45 -55.19
N TYR A 276 -26.02 -28.13 -54.95
CA TYR A 276 -26.07 -27.12 -56.01
C TYR A 276 -24.84 -27.15 -56.91
N LEU A 277 -23.64 -27.17 -56.33
CA LEU A 277 -22.41 -27.21 -57.14
C LEU A 277 -22.29 -28.49 -57.97
N ASN A 278 -22.73 -29.63 -57.42
CA ASN A 278 -22.78 -30.89 -58.17
C ASN A 278 -23.82 -30.84 -59.29
N SER A 279 -24.94 -30.12 -59.13
CA SER A 279 -25.96 -30.03 -60.16
C SER A 279 -25.56 -29.14 -61.33
N VAL A 280 -24.77 -28.07 -61.08
CA VAL A 280 -24.25 -27.19 -62.15
C VAL A 280 -23.01 -27.76 -62.85
N ALA A 281 -22.28 -28.65 -62.18
CA ALA A 281 -21.09 -29.32 -62.72
C ALA A 281 -21.36 -30.70 -63.35
N SER A 282 -22.62 -31.19 -63.31
CA SER A 282 -23.07 -32.44 -63.96
C SER A 282 -23.46 -32.22 -65.41
#